data_AF-A0A9Q0AJA1-F1
#
_entry.id   AF-A0A9Q0AJA1-F1
#
_cell.length_a   1.000
_cell.length_b   1.000
_cell.length_c   1.000
_cell.angle_alpha   90.00
_cell.angle_beta   90.00
_cell.angle_gamma   90.00
#
_symmetry.space_group_name_H-M   'P 1'
#
loop_
_entity.id
_entity.type
_entity.pdbx_description
1 polymer ?
#
loop_
_entity_poly.entity_id
_entity_poly.type
_entity_poly.pdbx_seq_one_letter_code
_entity_poly.pdbx_strand_id
1 'polypeptide(L)'
;MSPGVTKHMRRQPVAVLQLSKAQRERLLAIAAKSKNGSQLEGVRPALQALSDELPQPAEVTESGFFVRMSHCSPKDADNGDLKPVNNIREALIKIISSKRTVQSLLSLCTAVACDVDSKIFLFTYAKIDKLSEWRCFIHNDRVVAISQTRFHCHNYDLSDESLRRLVEQARLSWRDISPTLGFTSCALDVYAKARNSEFDLRLIEINPGGPHLGSGSLLFHWLDDRATLQPGVFEHTVVRVVPPHSPQSPGEPQLVRNEGYQIGWAGIIQDELKCIRDRGLESILDVTNHDRFMNIRVPGADLEWHLTTRKAALSSFEVNFGGSATRDVTERTGGNHPRFVKLQKAWSESIKG
;
A
#
# COMPACT_ATOMS: atom_id res chain seq x y z
N MET A 1 20.80 1.51 2.45
CA MET A 1 20.34 1.96 1.12
C MET A 1 21.56 2.26 0.28
N SER A 2 21.54 1.99 -1.03
CA SER A 2 22.69 2.26 -1.91
C SER A 2 22.91 3.77 -2.09
N PRO A 3 24.13 4.24 -2.38
CA PRO A 3 24.39 5.66 -2.63
C PRO A 3 23.53 6.27 -3.74
N GLY A 4 23.26 5.52 -4.81
CA GLY A 4 22.39 5.95 -5.92
C GLY A 4 20.95 6.23 -5.48
N VAL A 5 20.35 5.32 -4.71
CA VAL A 5 19.01 5.53 -4.13
C VAL A 5 19.03 6.73 -3.18
N THR A 6 20.02 6.79 -2.27
CA THR A 6 20.15 7.85 -1.27
C THR A 6 20.28 9.25 -1.88
N LYS A 7 21.01 9.39 -3.00
CA LYS A 7 21.18 10.66 -3.74
C LYS A 7 19.84 11.21 -4.24
N HIS A 8 18.98 10.33 -4.74
CA HIS A 8 17.72 10.71 -5.37
C HIS A 8 16.54 10.75 -4.39
N MET A 9 16.66 10.10 -3.23
CA MET A 9 15.61 10.12 -2.22
C MET A 9 15.28 11.54 -1.75
N ARG A 10 13.99 11.84 -1.73
CA ARG A 10 13.46 13.12 -1.25
C ARG A 10 13.82 13.38 0.21
N ARG A 11 13.78 12.33 1.02
CA ARG A 11 14.07 12.37 2.46
C ARG A 11 14.77 11.09 2.85
N GLN A 12 15.78 11.21 3.67
CA GLN A 12 16.39 10.07 4.33
C GLN A 12 15.65 9.80 5.65
N PRO A 13 15.60 8.54 6.09
CA PRO A 13 15.07 8.24 7.41
C PRO A 13 15.99 8.85 8.47
N VAL A 14 15.41 9.54 9.45
CA VAL A 14 16.12 10.06 10.62
C VAL A 14 16.37 8.96 11.66
N ALA A 15 15.58 7.90 11.62
CA ALA A 15 15.82 6.68 12.38
C ALA A 15 15.26 5.46 11.65
N VAL A 16 15.89 4.33 11.89
CA VAL A 16 15.49 3.03 11.35
C VAL A 16 15.47 2.03 12.50
N LEU A 17 14.29 1.52 12.84
CA LEU A 17 14.08 0.61 13.96
C LEU A 17 13.95 -0.80 13.42
N GLN A 18 14.82 -1.71 13.87
CA GLN A 18 14.71 -3.12 13.54
C GLN A 18 13.84 -3.82 14.59
N LEU A 19 12.73 -4.42 14.18
CA LEU A 19 11.93 -5.26 15.07
C LEU A 19 12.52 -6.68 15.11
N SER A 20 12.71 -7.22 16.32
CA SER A 20 12.94 -8.66 16.50
C SER A 20 11.66 -9.47 16.27
N LYS A 21 11.78 -10.81 16.12
CA LYS A 21 10.62 -11.69 15.99
C LYS A 21 9.66 -11.54 17.18
N ALA A 22 10.17 -11.59 18.40
CA ALA A 22 9.38 -11.43 19.62
C ALA A 22 8.67 -10.07 19.71
N GLN A 23 9.34 -8.99 19.28
CA GLN A 23 8.72 -7.66 19.22
C GLN A 23 7.58 -7.58 18.20
N ARG A 24 7.73 -8.22 17.02
CA ARG A 24 6.65 -8.30 16.02
C ARG A 24 5.45 -9.08 16.55
N GLU A 25 5.68 -10.21 17.21
CA GLU A 25 4.62 -11.04 17.80
C GLU A 25 3.87 -10.28 18.90
N ARG A 26 4.59 -9.57 19.77
CA ARG A 26 3.98 -8.69 20.80
C ARG A 26 3.16 -7.56 20.17
N LEU A 27 3.69 -6.91 19.13
CA LEU A 27 2.99 -5.84 18.43
C LEU A 27 1.69 -6.35 17.76
N LEU A 28 1.70 -7.56 17.20
CA LEU A 28 0.51 -8.23 16.66
C LEU A 28 -0.50 -8.57 17.75
N ALA A 29 -0.05 -9.08 18.90
CA ALA A 29 -0.93 -9.36 20.04
C ALA A 29 -1.60 -8.08 20.56
N ILE A 30 -0.87 -6.97 20.61
CA ILE A 30 -1.40 -5.64 20.93
C ILE A 30 -2.43 -5.20 19.87
N ALA A 31 -2.11 -5.39 18.58
CA ALA A 31 -3.02 -5.03 17.49
C ALA A 31 -4.36 -5.78 17.58
N ALA A 32 -4.31 -7.08 17.90
CA ALA A 32 -5.50 -7.91 18.07
C ALA A 32 -6.35 -7.44 19.27
N LYS A 33 -5.73 -7.34 20.46
CA LYS A 33 -6.40 -6.88 21.69
C LYS A 33 -7.00 -5.47 21.58
N SER A 34 -6.34 -4.57 20.84
CA SER A 34 -6.81 -3.19 20.63
C SER A 34 -7.82 -3.04 19.50
N LYS A 35 -8.23 -4.14 18.84
CA LYS A 35 -9.07 -4.11 17.63
C LYS A 35 -8.50 -3.17 16.57
N ASN A 36 -7.22 -3.36 16.23
CA ASN A 36 -6.43 -2.52 15.33
C ASN A 36 -6.44 -1.05 15.76
N GLY A 37 -6.03 -0.78 17.01
CA GLY A 37 -5.85 0.57 17.54
C GLY A 37 -7.14 1.33 17.89
N SER A 38 -8.33 0.76 17.70
CA SER A 38 -9.59 1.41 18.09
C SER A 38 -9.86 1.38 19.60
N GLN A 39 -9.18 0.51 20.35
CA GLN A 39 -9.34 0.34 21.80
C GLN A 39 -7.96 0.27 22.49
N LEU A 40 -7.36 1.43 22.78
CA LEU A 40 -5.97 1.49 23.28
C LEU A 40 -5.81 1.37 24.80
N GLU A 41 -6.84 1.71 25.59
CA GLU A 41 -6.69 1.84 27.05
C GLU A 41 -6.18 0.56 27.73
N GLY A 42 -6.70 -0.61 27.34
CA GLY A 42 -6.26 -1.90 27.89
C GLY A 42 -4.88 -2.38 27.43
N VAL A 43 -4.30 -1.77 26.39
CA VAL A 43 -3.00 -2.18 25.82
C VAL A 43 -1.91 -1.12 25.95
N ARG A 44 -2.23 0.06 26.49
CA ARG A 44 -1.32 1.20 26.62
C ARG A 44 -0.03 0.84 27.39
N PRO A 45 -0.06 0.09 28.52
CA PRO A 45 1.18 -0.31 29.20
C PRO A 45 2.07 -1.21 28.35
N ALA A 46 1.48 -2.17 27.61
CA ALA A 46 2.23 -3.07 26.75
C ALA A 46 2.88 -2.35 25.55
N LEU A 47 2.17 -1.36 24.99
CA LEU A 47 2.71 -0.47 23.96
C LEU A 47 3.86 0.39 24.48
N GLN A 48 3.73 0.93 25.69
CA GLN A 48 4.78 1.71 26.32
C GLN A 48 6.03 0.86 26.54
N ALA A 49 5.88 -0.31 27.14
CA ALA A 49 7.01 -1.23 27.36
C ALA A 49 7.73 -1.59 26.06
N LEU A 50 6.98 -1.90 24.99
CA LEU A 50 7.58 -2.18 23.67
C LEU A 50 8.26 -0.94 23.07
N SER A 51 7.71 0.26 23.29
CA SER A 51 8.33 1.52 22.85
C SER A 51 9.64 1.78 23.57
N ASP A 52 9.73 1.48 24.87
CA ASP A 52 10.92 1.72 25.70
C ASP A 52 12.09 0.79 25.34
N GLU A 53 11.79 -0.38 24.77
CA GLU A 53 12.80 -1.33 24.25
C GLU A 53 13.44 -0.88 22.93
N LEU A 54 12.83 0.05 22.21
CA LEU A 54 13.30 0.49 20.90
C LEU A 54 14.19 1.73 21.02
N PRO A 55 15.23 1.84 20.18
CA PRO A 55 16.06 3.04 20.11
C PRO A 55 15.20 4.28 19.86
N GLN A 56 15.34 5.30 20.71
CA GLN A 56 14.68 6.57 20.51
C GLN A 56 15.44 7.38 19.44
N PRO A 57 14.73 8.13 18.57
CA PRO A 57 15.39 9.02 17.62
C PRO A 57 16.19 10.09 18.38
N ALA A 58 17.39 10.41 17.89
CA ALA A 58 18.27 11.39 18.52
C ALA A 58 17.66 12.79 18.57
N GLU A 59 16.87 13.15 17.56
CA GLU A 59 16.17 14.43 17.47
C GLU A 59 14.70 14.21 17.14
N VAL A 60 13.82 14.77 17.97
CA VAL A 60 12.40 14.92 17.66
C VAL A 60 12.24 16.21 16.88
N THR A 61 11.91 16.09 15.59
CA THR A 61 11.67 17.27 14.76
C THR A 61 10.38 17.95 15.20
N GLU A 62 10.34 19.29 15.21
CA GLU A 62 9.12 20.07 15.54
C GLU A 62 7.91 19.67 14.68
N SER A 63 8.15 19.24 13.44
CA SER A 63 7.12 18.77 12.51
C SER A 63 6.59 17.36 12.79
N GLY A 64 7.22 16.62 13.71
CA GLY A 64 7.01 15.19 13.94
C GLY A 64 7.52 14.31 12.79
N PHE A 65 7.17 13.03 12.84
CA PHE A 65 7.66 11.99 11.93
C PHE A 65 6.56 11.43 11.02
N PHE A 66 6.93 11.13 9.78
CA PHE A 66 6.24 10.19 8.92
C PHE A 66 6.79 8.78 9.17
N VAL A 67 5.90 7.81 9.36
CA VAL A 67 6.26 6.41 9.67
C VAL A 67 5.88 5.52 8.51
N ARG A 68 6.76 4.57 8.16
CA ARG A 68 6.43 3.45 7.30
C ARG A 68 7.17 2.18 7.73
N MET A 69 6.64 1.04 7.30
CA MET A 69 7.36 -0.22 7.29
C MET A 69 8.19 -0.30 6.00
N SER A 70 9.13 -1.25 5.92
CA SER A 70 9.87 -1.56 4.69
C SER A 70 8.95 -1.74 3.48
N HIS A 71 7.87 -2.51 3.67
CA HIS A 71 6.99 -2.94 2.57
C HIS A 71 5.78 -2.03 2.32
N CYS A 72 5.42 -1.16 3.28
CA CYS A 72 4.24 -0.32 3.12
C CYS A 72 4.20 0.84 4.11
N SER A 73 3.53 1.92 3.70
CA SER A 73 3.13 3.01 4.58
C SER A 73 1.71 2.78 5.13
N PRO A 74 1.40 3.22 6.36
CA PRO A 74 0.08 3.09 6.99
C PRO A 74 -0.95 4.08 6.41
N LYS A 75 -1.14 4.06 5.08
CA LYS A 75 -2.01 5.01 4.33
C LYS A 75 -3.51 4.88 4.67
N ASP A 76 -3.90 3.82 5.37
CA ASP A 76 -5.25 3.55 5.83
C ASP A 76 -5.46 3.82 7.34
N ALA A 77 -4.39 4.22 8.05
CA ALA A 77 -4.52 4.80 9.39
C ALA A 77 -4.97 6.27 9.30
N ASP A 78 -5.48 6.83 10.40
CA ASP A 78 -5.86 8.24 10.53
C ASP A 78 -6.79 8.76 9.42
N ASN A 79 -7.73 7.94 8.96
CA ASN A 79 -8.62 8.24 7.82
C ASN A 79 -7.86 8.60 6.51
N GLY A 80 -6.60 8.16 6.39
CA GLY A 80 -5.74 8.36 5.24
C GLY A 80 -5.05 9.72 5.16
N ASP A 81 -5.07 10.50 6.23
CA ASP A 81 -4.42 11.81 6.28
C ASP A 81 -2.93 11.73 6.66
N LEU A 82 -2.43 10.55 7.05
CA LEU A 82 -1.01 10.29 7.34
C LEU A 82 -0.41 11.30 8.33
N LYS A 83 -1.15 11.67 9.38
CA LYS A 83 -0.74 12.68 10.38
C LYS A 83 0.64 12.39 10.99
N PRO A 84 1.47 13.40 11.30
CA PRO A 84 2.75 13.17 11.95
C PRO A 84 2.58 12.46 13.30
N VAL A 85 3.60 11.71 13.70
CA VAL A 85 3.74 11.15 15.05
C VAL A 85 4.96 11.75 15.74
N ASN A 86 4.96 11.88 17.06
CA ASN A 86 6.02 12.60 17.77
C ASN A 86 6.96 11.69 18.57
N ASN A 87 6.64 10.40 18.68
CA ASN A 87 7.43 9.43 19.45
C ASN A 87 7.21 8.00 18.92
N ILE A 88 8.03 7.06 19.41
CA ILE A 88 7.98 5.65 19.02
C ILE A 88 6.62 5.01 19.36
N ARG A 89 6.05 5.31 20.53
CA ARG A 89 4.73 4.78 20.92
C ARG A 89 3.64 5.17 19.91
N GLU A 90 3.58 6.43 19.50
CA GLU A 90 2.64 6.90 18.47
C GLU A 90 2.91 6.24 17.11
N ALA A 91 4.19 6.02 16.75
CA ALA A 91 4.56 5.27 15.56
C ALA A 91 4.02 3.83 15.60
N LEU A 92 4.16 3.15 16.74
CA LEU A 92 3.64 1.79 16.95
C LEU A 92 2.11 1.76 16.89
N ILE A 93 1.43 2.72 17.54
CA ILE A 93 -0.04 2.89 17.45
C ILE A 93 -0.48 3.03 15.99
N LYS A 94 0.21 3.88 15.22
CA LYS A 94 -0.12 4.12 13.82
C LYS A 94 0.07 2.88 12.95
N ILE A 95 1.11 2.10 13.22
CA ILE A 95 1.34 0.78 12.59
C ILE A 95 0.16 -0.14 12.93
N ILE A 96 -0.12 -0.44 14.20
CA ILE A 96 -1.19 -1.41 14.54
C ILE A 96 -2.60 -0.95 14.13
N SER A 97 -2.79 0.35 13.86
CA SER A 97 -4.06 0.90 13.38
C SER A 97 -4.25 0.74 11.87
N SER A 98 -3.17 0.47 11.12
CA SER A 98 -3.21 0.27 9.67
C SER A 98 -3.38 -1.21 9.33
N LYS A 99 -4.42 -1.53 8.57
CA LYS A 99 -4.64 -2.90 8.07
C LYS A 99 -3.48 -3.33 7.17
N ARG A 100 -2.92 -2.43 6.36
CA ARG A 100 -1.79 -2.76 5.47
C ARG A 100 -0.56 -3.21 6.27
N THR A 101 -0.20 -2.45 7.30
CA THR A 101 1.00 -2.79 8.08
C THR A 101 0.80 -4.01 8.98
N VAL A 102 -0.40 -4.20 9.57
CA VAL A 102 -0.72 -5.44 10.32
C VAL A 102 -0.62 -6.68 9.43
N GLN A 103 -1.06 -6.60 8.17
CA GLN A 103 -0.92 -7.70 7.22
C GLN A 103 0.54 -7.97 6.85
N SER A 104 1.33 -6.90 6.69
CA SER A 104 2.78 -7.03 6.50
C SER A 104 3.43 -7.71 7.71
N LEU A 105 3.11 -7.31 8.94
CA LEU A 105 3.61 -7.94 10.17
C LEU A 105 3.23 -9.42 10.27
N LEU A 106 1.99 -9.79 9.93
CA LEU A 106 1.56 -11.19 9.90
C LEU A 106 2.40 -12.00 8.90
N SER A 107 2.57 -11.49 7.69
CA SER A 107 3.35 -12.16 6.63
C SER A 107 4.82 -12.35 7.05
N LEU A 108 5.38 -11.38 7.79
CA LEU A 108 6.74 -11.45 8.32
C LEU A 108 6.89 -12.49 9.45
N CYS A 109 5.83 -12.76 10.22
CA CYS A 109 5.87 -13.76 11.28
C CYS A 109 5.66 -15.19 10.75
N THR A 110 5.04 -15.33 9.57
CA THR A 110 4.75 -16.61 8.93
C THR A 110 5.72 -16.97 7.80
N ALA A 111 6.76 -16.17 7.54
CA ALA A 111 7.78 -16.50 6.55
C ALA A 111 8.74 -17.60 7.09
N VAL A 112 9.03 -18.61 6.26
CA VAL A 112 9.79 -19.84 6.63
C VAL A 112 11.31 -19.64 6.63
N ALA A 113 11.83 -18.52 6.12
CA ALA A 113 13.28 -18.31 5.94
C ALA A 113 13.76 -16.90 6.35
N CYS A 114 15.05 -16.87 6.71
CA CYS A 114 15.82 -15.80 7.35
C CYS A 114 15.78 -14.43 6.65
N ASP A 115 15.93 -13.38 7.47
CA ASP A 115 16.23 -11.99 7.07
C ASP A 115 15.16 -11.23 6.27
N VAL A 116 13.89 -11.47 6.59
CA VAL A 116 12.81 -10.59 6.13
C VAL A 116 12.91 -9.20 6.77
N ASP A 117 12.97 -8.17 5.93
CA ASP A 117 13.20 -6.77 6.32
C ASP A 117 12.05 -6.19 7.16
N SER A 118 12.09 -6.38 8.47
CA SER A 118 11.09 -5.85 9.41
C SER A 118 11.52 -4.54 10.06
N LYS A 119 11.84 -3.55 9.22
CA LYS A 119 12.24 -2.23 9.69
C LYS A 119 11.05 -1.27 9.72
N ILE A 120 11.05 -0.42 10.73
CA ILE A 120 10.24 0.79 10.80
C ILE A 120 11.16 1.95 10.46
N PHE A 121 10.75 2.76 9.48
CA PHE A 121 11.48 3.96 9.08
C PHE A 121 10.73 5.18 9.58
N LEU A 122 11.45 6.06 10.27
CA LEU A 122 10.99 7.38 10.67
C LEU A 122 11.63 8.41 9.74
N PHE A 123 10.81 9.21 9.07
CA PHE A 123 11.24 10.33 8.24
C PHE A 123 10.75 11.62 8.87
N THR A 124 11.49 12.72 8.73
CA THR A 124 10.95 14.04 9.06
C THR A 124 9.65 14.27 8.31
N TYR A 125 8.58 14.56 9.06
CA TYR A 125 7.30 14.88 8.46
C TYR A 125 7.40 16.23 7.78
N ALA A 126 6.83 16.31 6.59
CA ALA A 126 6.62 17.58 5.92
C ALA A 126 5.52 17.36 4.91
N LYS A 127 4.59 18.31 4.87
CA LYS A 127 3.44 18.27 4.00
C LYS A 127 3.92 18.23 2.55
N ILE A 128 3.46 17.22 1.82
CA ILE A 128 3.77 17.06 0.40
C ILE A 128 2.57 17.58 -0.39
N ASP A 129 2.85 18.40 -1.41
CA ASP A 129 1.85 18.68 -2.44
C ASP A 129 1.57 17.38 -3.22
N LYS A 130 0.39 16.80 -2.98
CA LYS A 130 -0.05 15.54 -3.59
C LYS A 130 -0.27 15.65 -5.11
N LEU A 131 -0.40 16.86 -5.67
CA LEU A 131 -0.46 17.06 -7.12
C LEU A 131 0.92 16.98 -7.79
N SER A 132 1.99 17.12 -7.00
CA SER A 132 3.36 16.97 -7.46
C SER A 132 3.90 15.55 -7.24
N GLU A 133 3.02 14.57 -6.92
CA GLU A 133 3.36 13.16 -6.79
C GLU A 133 3.01 12.41 -8.09
N TRP A 134 3.98 11.65 -8.60
CA TRP A 134 3.91 10.93 -9.86
C TRP A 134 4.38 9.49 -9.65
N ARG A 135 3.89 8.58 -10.50
CA ARG A 135 4.39 7.20 -10.57
C ARG A 135 5.02 6.96 -11.93
N CYS A 136 6.28 6.57 -11.93
CA CYS A 136 7.01 6.15 -13.12
C CYS A 136 7.05 4.62 -13.18
N PHE A 137 6.62 4.03 -14.28
CA PHE A 137 6.70 2.60 -14.53
C PHE A 137 7.99 2.29 -15.27
N ILE A 138 8.78 1.38 -14.71
CA ILE A 138 10.03 0.90 -15.28
C ILE A 138 9.82 -0.52 -15.78
N HIS A 139 10.23 -0.79 -17.02
CA HIS A 139 10.28 -2.13 -17.57
C HIS A 139 11.56 -2.31 -18.39
N ASN A 140 12.30 -3.40 -18.13
CA ASN A 140 13.59 -3.70 -18.78
C ASN A 140 14.53 -2.48 -18.85
N ASP A 141 14.73 -1.83 -17.70
CA ASP A 141 15.56 -0.64 -17.50
C ASP A 141 15.12 0.63 -18.25
N ARG A 142 13.88 0.66 -18.74
CA ARG A 142 13.30 1.83 -19.43
C ARG A 142 12.14 2.41 -18.63
N VAL A 143 12.07 3.74 -18.56
CA VAL A 143 10.86 4.44 -18.10
C VAL A 143 9.81 4.34 -19.22
N VAL A 144 8.86 3.42 -19.09
CA VAL A 144 7.88 3.13 -20.15
C VAL A 144 6.61 3.97 -20.02
N ALA A 145 6.22 4.32 -18.80
CA ALA A 145 5.06 5.15 -18.57
C ALA A 145 5.19 6.02 -17.32
N ILE A 146 4.44 7.12 -17.25
CA ILE A 146 4.32 7.99 -16.08
C ILE A 146 2.84 8.33 -15.86
N SER A 147 2.35 8.17 -14.63
CA SER A 147 1.01 8.55 -14.22
C SER A 147 1.05 9.65 -13.17
N GLN A 148 0.15 10.62 -13.28
CA GLN A 148 -0.22 11.44 -12.14
C GLN A 148 -0.81 10.56 -11.02
N THR A 149 -0.34 10.74 -9.78
CA THR A 149 -0.82 9.91 -8.64
C THR A 149 -2.21 10.33 -8.18
N ARG A 150 -2.50 11.64 -8.19
CA ARG A 150 -3.82 12.15 -7.80
C ARG A 150 -4.80 12.12 -8.98
N PHE A 151 -5.23 10.92 -9.36
CA PHE A 151 -6.07 10.65 -10.54
C PHE A 151 -7.50 11.24 -10.52
N HIS A 152 -7.95 11.82 -9.41
CA HIS A 152 -9.28 12.43 -9.27
C HIS A 152 -9.24 13.97 -9.29
N CYS A 153 -8.06 14.58 -9.45
CA CYS A 153 -7.94 16.02 -9.53
C CYS A 153 -7.14 16.39 -10.77
N HIS A 154 -7.59 17.38 -11.52
CA HIS A 154 -6.78 17.95 -12.58
C HIS A 154 -5.49 18.57 -12.00
N ASN A 155 -4.38 18.41 -12.71
CA ASN A 155 -3.14 19.10 -12.42
C ASN A 155 -3.04 20.32 -13.34
N TYR A 156 -3.53 21.45 -12.85
CA TYR A 156 -3.54 22.72 -13.58
C TYR A 156 -2.12 23.10 -14.06
N ASP A 157 -2.04 23.69 -15.25
CA ASP A 157 -0.87 24.42 -15.77
C ASP A 157 0.37 23.58 -16.09
N LEU A 158 0.20 22.33 -16.53
CA LEU A 158 1.29 21.54 -17.08
C LEU A 158 1.50 21.83 -18.57
N SER A 159 2.68 22.35 -18.91
CA SER A 159 3.11 22.47 -20.31
C SER A 159 3.72 21.17 -20.82
N ASP A 160 3.70 20.95 -22.14
CA ASP A 160 4.39 19.84 -22.78
C ASP A 160 5.89 19.80 -22.41
N GLU A 161 6.51 20.97 -22.28
CA GLU A 161 7.91 21.09 -21.88
C GLU A 161 8.14 20.59 -20.44
N SER A 162 7.25 20.95 -19.51
CA SER A 162 7.29 20.42 -18.14
C SER A 162 7.14 18.88 -18.10
N LEU A 163 6.30 18.31 -18.97
CA LEU A 163 6.13 16.86 -19.06
C LEU A 163 7.38 16.18 -19.68
N ARG A 164 7.99 16.79 -20.70
CA ARG A 164 9.26 16.30 -21.27
C ARG A 164 10.38 16.29 -20.24
N ARG A 165 10.52 17.37 -19.46
CA ARG A 165 11.48 17.47 -18.35
C ARG A 165 11.22 16.40 -17.28
N LEU A 166 9.96 16.10 -16.97
CA LEU A 166 9.59 15.02 -16.06
C LEU A 166 10.09 13.66 -16.56
N VAL A 167 9.86 13.34 -17.84
CA VAL A 167 10.33 12.09 -18.44
C VAL A 167 11.86 12.02 -18.43
N GLU A 168 12.54 13.10 -18.82
CA GLU A 168 14.00 13.17 -18.84
C GLU A 168 14.61 12.95 -17.45
N GLN A 169 14.13 13.68 -16.44
CA GLN A 169 14.63 13.55 -15.08
C GLN A 169 14.33 12.17 -14.49
N ALA A 170 13.17 11.58 -14.77
CA ALA A 170 12.86 10.22 -14.34
C ALA A 170 13.85 9.20 -14.94
N ARG A 171 14.22 9.36 -16.22
CA ARG A 171 15.23 8.51 -16.89
C ARG A 171 16.61 8.71 -16.30
N LEU A 172 17.02 9.95 -16.03
CA LEU A 172 18.31 10.26 -15.41
C LEU A 172 18.40 9.68 -13.99
N SER A 173 17.36 9.87 -13.17
CA SER A 173 17.29 9.26 -11.84
C SER A 173 17.32 7.74 -11.91
N TRP A 174 16.56 7.12 -12.82
CA TRP A 174 16.59 5.66 -12.96
C TRP A 174 17.97 5.15 -13.37
N ARG A 175 18.65 5.79 -14.33
CA ARG A 175 20.01 5.43 -14.76
C ARG A 175 21.02 5.45 -13.60
N ASP A 176 20.86 6.38 -12.67
CA ASP A 176 21.72 6.47 -11.49
C ASP A 176 21.36 5.43 -10.41
N ILE A 177 20.09 5.02 -10.33
CA ILE A 177 19.56 4.11 -9.32
C ILE A 177 19.74 2.63 -9.73
N SER A 178 19.40 2.29 -10.98
CA SER A 178 19.27 0.92 -11.47
C SER A 178 20.53 0.06 -11.32
N PRO A 179 21.78 0.57 -11.48
CA PRO A 179 22.99 -0.24 -11.32
C PRO A 179 23.17 -0.80 -9.90
N THR A 180 22.46 -0.24 -8.93
CA THR A 180 22.51 -0.66 -7.52
C THR A 180 21.39 -1.61 -7.12
N LEU A 181 20.48 -1.93 -8.05
CA LEU A 181 19.32 -2.77 -7.83
C LEU A 181 19.48 -4.10 -8.58
N GLY A 182 18.98 -5.18 -7.99
CA GLY A 182 18.98 -6.52 -8.60
C GLY A 182 17.79 -6.78 -9.54
N PHE A 183 17.11 -5.73 -10.02
CA PHE A 183 15.91 -5.84 -10.85
C PHE A 183 15.82 -4.69 -11.85
N THR A 184 15.18 -4.96 -12.99
CA THR A 184 15.07 -4.03 -14.14
C THR A 184 13.66 -3.51 -14.37
N SER A 185 12.69 -3.98 -13.58
CA SER A 185 11.28 -3.61 -13.68
C SER A 185 10.70 -3.29 -12.31
N CYS A 186 10.07 -2.13 -12.18
CA CYS A 186 9.49 -1.64 -10.93
C CYS A 186 8.54 -0.45 -11.17
N ALA A 187 7.94 0.10 -10.12
CA ALA A 187 7.25 1.38 -10.14
C ALA A 187 7.91 2.34 -9.14
N LEU A 188 8.34 3.51 -9.62
CA LEU A 188 8.91 4.57 -8.78
C LEU A 188 7.81 5.57 -8.43
N ASP A 189 7.57 5.80 -7.15
CA ASP A 189 6.85 7.00 -6.72
C ASP A 189 7.86 8.14 -6.59
N VAL A 190 7.60 9.25 -7.27
CA VAL A 190 8.49 10.41 -7.31
C VAL A 190 7.72 11.69 -7.00
N TYR A 191 8.40 12.64 -6.39
CA TYR A 191 7.93 14.01 -6.24
C TYR A 191 8.61 14.87 -7.30
N ALA A 192 7.82 15.56 -8.11
CA ALA A 192 8.32 16.52 -9.07
C ALA A 192 7.43 17.75 -9.10
N LYS A 193 8.01 18.92 -8.81
CA LYS A 193 7.35 20.22 -8.96
C LYS A 193 7.34 20.62 -10.44
N ALA A 194 6.60 19.88 -11.26
CA ALA A 194 6.54 20.10 -12.71
C ALA A 194 6.06 21.50 -13.14
N ARG A 195 5.48 22.25 -12.20
CA ARG A 195 5.03 23.64 -12.36
C ARG A 195 6.13 24.68 -12.12
N ASN A 196 7.28 24.28 -11.56
CA ASN A 196 8.38 25.20 -11.25
C ASN A 196 9.46 25.15 -12.34
N SER A 197 10.04 26.31 -12.66
CA SER A 197 11.19 26.42 -13.56
C SER A 197 12.41 25.67 -13.00
N GLU A 198 12.60 25.75 -11.68
CA GLU A 198 13.49 24.90 -10.89
C GLU A 198 12.85 23.50 -10.72
N PHE A 199 12.86 22.75 -11.82
CA PHE A 199 12.37 21.38 -11.86
C PHE A 199 13.31 20.48 -11.06
N ASP A 200 12.83 19.95 -9.93
CA ASP A 200 13.55 18.97 -9.12
C ASP A 200 12.70 17.71 -8.96
N LEU A 201 13.25 16.57 -9.37
CA LEU A 201 12.63 15.26 -9.20
C LEU A 201 13.31 14.52 -8.06
N ARG A 202 12.52 14.05 -7.10
CA ARG A 202 13.00 13.31 -5.94
C ARG A 202 12.23 12.01 -5.77
N LEU A 203 12.96 10.92 -5.59
CA LEU A 203 12.41 9.61 -5.30
C LEU A 203 11.69 9.61 -3.93
N ILE A 204 10.46 9.12 -3.89
CA ILE A 204 9.69 8.88 -2.66
C ILE A 204 9.81 7.42 -2.26
N GLU A 205 9.54 6.50 -3.18
CA GLU A 205 9.44 5.08 -2.92
C GLU A 205 9.71 4.26 -4.20
N ILE A 206 10.29 3.07 -4.04
CA ILE A 206 10.40 2.07 -5.10
C ILE A 206 9.43 0.95 -4.73
N ASN A 207 8.47 0.69 -5.62
CA ASN A 207 7.50 -0.36 -5.47
C ASN A 207 7.74 -1.46 -6.52
N PRO A 208 7.36 -2.71 -6.25
CA PRO A 208 7.36 -3.77 -7.27
C PRO A 208 6.41 -3.42 -8.44
N GLY A 209 6.74 -3.79 -9.68
CA GLY A 209 5.92 -3.47 -10.87
C GLY A 209 5.28 -4.71 -11.50
N GLY A 210 3.97 -4.69 -11.75
CA GLY A 210 3.24 -5.73 -12.48
C GLY A 210 1.84 -6.04 -11.92
N PRO A 211 0.98 -6.72 -12.69
CA PRO A 211 -0.41 -7.04 -12.31
C PRO A 211 -0.53 -7.93 -11.07
N HIS A 212 0.46 -8.80 -10.84
CA HIS A 212 0.48 -9.73 -9.72
C HIS A 212 1.14 -9.13 -8.46
N LEU A 213 1.56 -7.87 -8.52
CA LEU A 213 2.29 -7.18 -7.45
C LEU A 213 1.41 -6.06 -6.89
N GLY A 214 1.50 -5.83 -5.57
CA GLY A 214 0.56 -4.96 -4.82
C GLY A 214 0.59 -3.46 -5.13
N SER A 215 1.20 -3.05 -6.24
CA SER A 215 1.33 -1.65 -6.65
C SER A 215 0.16 -1.25 -7.55
N GLY A 216 -0.59 -0.23 -7.16
CA GLY A 216 -1.66 0.32 -8.02
C GLY A 216 -1.13 0.88 -9.36
N SER A 217 -1.93 0.76 -10.42
CA SER A 217 -1.59 1.25 -11.77
C SER A 217 -2.06 2.70 -12.06
N LEU A 218 -2.82 3.31 -11.14
CA LEU A 218 -3.29 4.71 -11.22
C LEU A 218 -4.12 4.99 -12.49
N LEU A 219 -3.67 5.91 -13.36
CA LEU A 219 -4.34 6.22 -14.64
C LEU A 219 -4.09 5.17 -15.73
N PHE A 220 -3.36 4.09 -15.40
CA PHE A 220 -3.23 2.91 -16.23
C PHE A 220 -3.98 1.73 -15.62
N HIS A 221 -4.17 0.69 -16.42
CA HIS A 221 -4.66 -0.60 -15.99
C HIS A 221 -3.62 -1.68 -16.35
N TRP A 222 -3.21 -2.50 -15.38
CA TRP A 222 -2.09 -3.44 -15.59
C TRP A 222 -2.29 -4.43 -16.74
N LEU A 223 -3.54 -4.84 -17.00
CA LEU A 223 -3.87 -5.80 -18.06
C LEU A 223 -4.11 -5.08 -19.39
N ASP A 224 -5.05 -4.14 -19.42
CA ASP A 224 -5.44 -3.38 -20.62
C ASP A 224 -4.29 -2.56 -21.21
N ASP A 225 -3.48 -1.93 -20.36
CA ASP A 225 -2.32 -1.14 -20.78
C ASP A 225 -1.03 -1.95 -20.75
N ARG A 226 -1.10 -3.29 -20.74
CA ARG A 226 0.09 -4.15 -20.70
C ARG A 226 1.07 -3.83 -21.82
N ALA A 227 0.60 -3.57 -23.03
CA ALA A 227 1.46 -3.19 -24.16
C ALA A 227 2.25 -1.88 -23.90
N THR A 228 1.70 -0.99 -23.09
CA THR A 228 2.33 0.27 -22.68
C THR A 228 3.25 0.09 -21.46
N LEU A 229 2.82 -0.69 -20.47
CA LEU A 229 3.53 -0.89 -19.21
C LEU A 229 4.62 -1.98 -19.28
N GLN A 230 4.51 -2.89 -20.25
CA GLN A 230 5.43 -4.00 -20.51
C GLN A 230 5.62 -4.18 -22.02
N PRO A 231 6.13 -3.16 -22.73
CA PRO A 231 6.29 -3.22 -24.18
C PRO A 231 7.34 -4.25 -24.58
N GLY A 232 7.05 -5.04 -25.61
CA GLY A 232 8.04 -5.92 -26.24
C GLY A 232 9.13 -5.13 -27.00
N VAL A 233 8.75 -4.00 -27.61
CA VAL A 233 9.64 -3.04 -28.25
C VAL A 233 9.36 -1.66 -27.66
N PHE A 234 10.38 -1.01 -27.11
CA PHE A 234 10.25 0.32 -26.51
C PHE A 234 10.48 1.41 -27.55
N GLU A 235 9.45 2.22 -27.80
CA GLU A 235 9.53 3.36 -28.73
C GLU A 235 9.51 4.70 -27.99
N HIS A 236 8.58 4.86 -27.05
CA HIS A 236 8.34 6.13 -26.36
C HIS A 236 7.83 5.91 -24.94
N THR A 237 7.95 6.95 -24.11
CA THR A 237 7.37 6.97 -22.75
C THR A 237 5.97 7.58 -22.83
N VAL A 238 4.96 6.87 -22.32
CA VAL A 238 3.57 7.38 -22.28
C VAL A 238 3.33 8.11 -20.96
N VAL A 239 2.85 9.36 -21.02
CA VAL A 239 2.48 10.13 -19.84
C VAL A 239 0.97 10.31 -19.78
N ARG A 240 0.35 9.93 -18.66
CA ARG A 240 -1.08 10.15 -18.40
C ARG A 240 -1.28 11.15 -17.28
N VAL A 241 -2.10 12.16 -17.57
CA VAL A 241 -2.54 13.21 -16.65
C VAL A 241 -4.06 13.27 -16.67
N VAL A 242 -4.65 13.76 -15.59
CA VAL A 242 -6.09 14.07 -15.57
C VAL A 242 -6.30 15.31 -16.44
N PRO A 243 -7.18 15.30 -17.46
CA PRO A 243 -7.36 16.45 -18.34
C PRO A 243 -7.98 17.65 -17.59
N PRO A 244 -7.76 18.89 -18.07
CA PRO A 244 -8.50 20.04 -17.57
C PRO A 244 -9.99 19.84 -17.86
N HIS A 245 -10.84 20.25 -16.92
CA HIS A 245 -12.27 20.31 -17.19
C HIS A 245 -12.50 21.28 -18.35
N SER A 246 -13.12 20.81 -19.43
CA SER A 246 -13.53 21.69 -20.50
C SER A 246 -14.60 22.64 -19.95
N PRO A 247 -14.45 23.97 -20.08
CA PRO A 247 -15.51 24.92 -19.72
C PRO A 247 -16.80 24.71 -20.53
N GLN A 248 -16.78 23.85 -21.56
CA GLN A 248 -17.93 23.50 -22.38
C GLN A 248 -18.84 22.41 -21.77
N SER A 249 -18.44 21.78 -20.65
CA SER A 249 -19.29 20.84 -19.89
C SER A 249 -19.55 21.33 -18.45
N PRO A 250 -20.20 22.50 -18.26
CA PRO A 250 -20.59 22.98 -16.93
C PRO A 250 -21.71 22.08 -16.39
N GLY A 251 -21.34 21.00 -15.71
CA GLY A 251 -22.31 20.05 -15.15
C GLY A 251 -21.83 18.61 -15.06
N GLU A 252 -20.69 18.24 -15.66
CA GLU A 252 -20.12 16.91 -15.42
C GLU A 252 -19.66 16.82 -13.96
N PRO A 253 -20.25 15.92 -13.15
CA PRO A 253 -19.91 15.81 -11.75
C PRO A 253 -18.43 15.44 -11.64
N GLN A 254 -17.68 16.32 -10.97
CA GLN A 254 -16.31 16.01 -10.57
C GLN A 254 -16.37 14.74 -9.74
N LEU A 255 -15.64 13.69 -10.15
CA LEU A 255 -15.48 12.50 -9.33
C LEU A 255 -15.00 12.94 -7.95
N VAL A 256 -15.90 12.93 -6.96
CA VAL A 256 -15.51 13.30 -5.61
C VAL A 256 -14.50 12.26 -5.14
N ARG A 257 -13.61 12.64 -4.21
CA ARG A 257 -12.58 11.73 -3.68
C ARG A 257 -13.15 10.33 -3.39
N ASN A 258 -14.33 10.25 -2.79
CA ASN A 258 -14.99 8.99 -2.46
C ASN A 258 -15.47 8.20 -3.69
N GLU A 259 -15.96 8.85 -4.75
CA GLU A 259 -16.32 8.19 -6.01
C GLU A 259 -15.08 7.71 -6.75
N GLY A 260 -14.03 8.52 -6.84
CA GLY A 260 -12.74 8.08 -7.40
C GLY A 260 -12.14 6.91 -6.62
N TYR A 261 -12.24 6.92 -5.29
CA TYR A 261 -11.88 5.76 -4.48
C TYR A 261 -12.82 4.58 -4.68
N GLN A 262 -14.13 4.80 -4.82
CA GLN A 262 -15.09 3.74 -5.10
C GLN A 262 -14.85 3.13 -6.48
N ILE A 263 -14.51 3.89 -7.51
CA ILE A 263 -14.12 3.33 -8.81
C ILE A 263 -12.79 2.58 -8.68
N GLY A 264 -11.82 3.15 -7.98
CA GLY A 264 -10.55 2.47 -7.69
C GLY A 264 -10.68 1.26 -6.74
N TRP A 265 -11.73 1.14 -5.92
CA TRP A 265 -11.95 0.03 -4.97
C TRP A 265 -12.96 -1.00 -5.48
N ALA A 266 -14.09 -0.54 -6.04
CA ALA A 266 -15.12 -1.35 -6.67
C ALA A 266 -14.61 -1.91 -8.01
N GLY A 267 -13.74 -1.17 -8.70
CA GLY A 267 -13.06 -1.60 -9.92
C GLY A 267 -11.94 -2.62 -9.72
N ILE A 268 -11.19 -2.55 -8.60
CA ILE A 268 -9.99 -3.40 -8.42
C ILE A 268 -10.30 -4.77 -7.81
N ILE A 269 -11.38 -4.96 -7.04
CA ILE A 269 -11.66 -6.29 -6.45
C ILE A 269 -12.88 -6.98 -7.07
N GLN A 270 -13.91 -6.23 -7.47
CA GLN A 270 -15.11 -6.84 -8.07
C GLN A 270 -15.10 -6.79 -9.60
N ASP A 271 -14.46 -5.78 -10.19
CA ASP A 271 -14.46 -5.55 -11.63
C ASP A 271 -13.21 -6.03 -12.35
N GLU A 272 -12.12 -6.40 -11.66
CA GLU A 272 -11.02 -7.13 -12.30
C GLU A 272 -11.53 -8.48 -12.84
N LEU A 273 -12.27 -9.25 -12.05
CA LEU A 273 -12.85 -10.53 -12.49
C LEU A 273 -13.91 -10.34 -13.59
N LYS A 274 -14.75 -9.31 -13.50
CA LYS A 274 -15.74 -9.02 -14.55
C LYS A 274 -15.07 -8.53 -15.82
N CYS A 275 -14.10 -7.63 -15.75
CA CYS A 275 -13.31 -7.17 -16.92
C CYS A 275 -12.51 -8.33 -17.54
N ILE A 276 -11.96 -9.24 -16.73
CA ILE A 276 -11.30 -10.47 -17.18
C ILE A 276 -12.30 -11.42 -17.86
N ARG A 277 -13.52 -11.58 -17.32
CA ARG A 277 -14.62 -12.38 -17.93
C ARG A 277 -15.13 -11.79 -19.24
N ASP A 278 -15.40 -10.49 -19.25
CA ASP A 278 -15.88 -9.73 -20.42
C ASP A 278 -14.85 -9.79 -21.58
N ARG A 279 -13.59 -10.09 -21.27
CA ARG A 279 -12.49 -10.26 -22.23
C ARG A 279 -12.13 -11.72 -22.55
N GLY A 280 -12.85 -12.70 -21.99
CA GLY A 280 -12.60 -14.12 -22.22
C GLY A 280 -11.29 -14.65 -21.60
N LEU A 281 -10.74 -13.96 -20.60
CA LEU A 281 -9.44 -14.26 -19.96
C LEU A 281 -9.61 -14.97 -18.60
N GLU A 282 -10.74 -15.63 -18.36
CA GLU A 282 -11.18 -16.21 -17.08
C GLU A 282 -10.22 -17.30 -16.52
N SER A 283 -9.23 -17.74 -17.31
CA SER A 283 -8.21 -18.70 -16.87
C SER A 283 -7.15 -18.15 -15.91
N ILE A 284 -7.16 -16.86 -15.56
CA ILE A 284 -6.05 -16.25 -14.78
C ILE A 284 -6.24 -16.30 -13.26
N LEU A 285 -7.46 -16.43 -12.71
CA LEU A 285 -7.64 -16.72 -11.28
C LEU A 285 -8.95 -17.48 -11.07
N ASP A 286 -8.89 -18.82 -11.07
CA ASP A 286 -10.03 -19.62 -10.62
C ASP A 286 -10.38 -19.27 -9.15
N VAL A 287 -11.65 -19.42 -8.75
CA VAL A 287 -12.18 -19.07 -7.41
C VAL A 287 -11.33 -19.67 -6.28
N THR A 288 -10.81 -20.88 -6.48
CA THR A 288 -9.88 -21.57 -5.57
C THR A 288 -8.56 -20.81 -5.43
N ASN A 289 -8.02 -20.26 -6.52
CA ASN A 289 -6.82 -19.43 -6.51
C ASN A 289 -7.08 -18.02 -5.95
N HIS A 290 -8.26 -17.45 -6.16
CA HIS A 290 -8.67 -16.20 -5.51
C HIS A 290 -8.81 -16.36 -3.99
N ASP A 291 -9.48 -17.42 -3.53
CA ASP A 291 -9.55 -17.75 -2.10
C ASP A 291 -8.16 -18.04 -1.54
N ARG A 292 -7.31 -18.76 -2.26
CA ARG A 292 -5.90 -18.98 -1.90
C ARG A 292 -5.07 -17.69 -1.87
N PHE A 293 -5.41 -16.69 -2.69
CA PHE A 293 -4.79 -15.36 -2.73
C PHE A 293 -5.24 -14.47 -1.57
N MET A 294 -6.51 -14.57 -1.18
CA MET A 294 -7.09 -13.83 -0.05
C MET A 294 -6.83 -14.50 1.30
N ASN A 295 -6.50 -15.79 1.30
CA ASN A 295 -6.09 -16.55 2.46
C ASN A 295 -4.60 -16.34 2.77
N ILE A 296 -4.31 -16.09 4.04
CA ILE A 296 -2.94 -15.97 4.53
C ILE A 296 -2.53 -17.36 5.02
N ARG A 297 -1.34 -17.83 4.63
CA ARG A 297 -0.75 -19.03 5.21
C ARG A 297 -0.34 -18.75 6.65
N VAL A 298 -0.92 -19.49 7.59
CA VAL A 298 -0.52 -19.48 9.00
C VAL A 298 -0.08 -20.87 9.43
N PRO A 299 0.95 -20.99 10.29
CA PRO A 299 1.30 -22.26 10.89
C PRO A 299 0.19 -22.71 11.86
N GLY A 300 -0.29 -23.94 11.68
CA GLY A 300 -1.15 -24.63 12.64
C GLY A 300 -0.37 -25.10 13.87
N ALA A 301 -1.09 -25.65 14.84
CA ALA A 301 -0.51 -26.19 16.08
C ALA A 301 0.54 -27.28 15.81
N ASP A 302 0.40 -27.99 14.68
CA ASP A 302 1.22 -29.15 14.31
C ASP A 302 2.34 -28.78 13.31
N LEU A 303 2.67 -27.49 13.15
CA LEU A 303 3.57 -26.94 12.13
C LEU A 303 3.10 -27.14 10.67
N GLU A 304 1.90 -27.69 10.46
CA GLU A 304 1.27 -27.74 9.13
C GLU A 304 0.75 -26.35 8.70
N TRP A 305 0.88 -26.06 7.41
CA TRP A 305 0.45 -24.79 6.84
C TRP A 305 -1.01 -24.82 6.46
N HIS A 306 -1.85 -24.00 7.12
CA HIS A 306 -3.25 -23.84 6.75
C HIS A 306 -3.51 -22.49 6.08
N LEU A 307 -4.43 -22.49 5.12
CA LEU A 307 -5.00 -21.27 4.53
C LEU A 307 -6.08 -20.76 5.47
N THR A 308 -5.98 -19.50 5.91
CA THR A 308 -7.00 -18.91 6.77
C THR A 308 -7.33 -17.48 6.37
N THR A 309 -8.53 -17.03 6.74
CA THR A 309 -8.91 -15.62 6.55
C THR A 309 -8.18 -14.74 7.56
N ARG A 310 -7.99 -13.47 7.20
CA ARG A 310 -7.37 -12.46 8.08
C ARG A 310 -7.94 -12.41 9.50
N LYS A 311 -9.26 -12.56 9.63
CA LYS A 311 -9.96 -12.56 10.93
C LYS A 311 -9.58 -13.80 11.74
N ALA A 312 -9.58 -14.97 11.10
CA ALA A 312 -9.26 -16.23 11.75
C ALA A 312 -7.77 -16.36 12.13
N ALA A 313 -6.84 -15.82 11.32
CA ALA A 313 -5.43 -15.69 11.69
C ALA A 313 -5.24 -14.89 12.98
N LEU A 314 -5.88 -13.72 13.08
CA LEU A 314 -5.79 -12.84 14.26
C LEU A 314 -6.41 -13.50 15.49
N SER A 315 -7.59 -14.11 15.37
CA SER A 315 -8.22 -14.83 16.48
C SER A 315 -7.41 -16.03 16.95
N SER A 316 -6.73 -16.76 16.04
CA SER A 316 -5.83 -17.85 16.43
C SER A 316 -4.64 -17.33 17.23
N PHE A 317 -4.10 -16.17 16.86
CA PHE A 317 -3.03 -15.51 17.60
C PHE A 317 -3.50 -15.05 19.00
N GLU A 318 -4.73 -14.54 19.11
CA GLU A 318 -5.32 -14.19 20.41
C GLU A 318 -5.47 -15.42 21.32
N VAL A 319 -5.85 -16.58 20.78
CA VAL A 319 -5.97 -17.83 21.55
C VAL A 319 -4.60 -18.36 21.99
N ASN A 320 -3.61 -18.34 21.11
CA ASN A 320 -2.30 -18.92 21.39
C ASN A 320 -1.40 -18.04 22.28
N PHE A 321 -1.59 -16.72 22.24
CA PHE A 321 -0.71 -15.76 22.93
C PHE A 321 -1.44 -14.83 23.92
N GLY A 322 -2.77 -14.82 23.90
CA GLY A 322 -3.59 -14.12 24.89
C GLY A 322 -3.89 -15.04 26.06
N GLY A 323 -3.01 -15.03 27.07
CA GLY A 323 -3.17 -15.81 28.30
C GLY A 323 -4.62 -15.91 28.79
N SER A 324 -5.01 -17.15 29.09
CA SER A 324 -6.35 -17.65 29.39
C SER A 324 -7.37 -16.60 29.85
N ALA A 325 -8.29 -16.26 28.97
CA ALA A 325 -9.66 -16.00 29.38
C ALA A 325 -10.52 -17.02 28.62
N THR A 326 -10.79 -18.15 29.28
CA THR A 326 -11.89 -19.05 28.95
C THR A 326 -13.17 -18.21 28.90
N ARG A 327 -13.54 -17.76 27.70
CA ARG A 327 -14.90 -17.36 27.41
C ARG A 327 -15.57 -18.56 26.79
N ASP A 328 -16.55 -19.09 27.51
CA ASP A 328 -17.59 -19.97 26.99
C ASP A 328 -18.07 -19.45 25.65
N VAL A 329 -17.65 -20.12 24.58
CA VAL A 329 -18.24 -19.98 23.25
C VAL A 329 -19.51 -20.82 23.30
N THR A 330 -20.55 -20.28 23.92
CA THR A 330 -21.90 -20.72 23.57
C THR A 330 -22.11 -20.33 22.11
N GLU A 331 -22.38 -21.36 21.30
CA GLU A 331 -22.70 -21.29 19.88
C GLU A 331 -23.73 -20.19 19.62
N ARG A 332 -23.27 -19.01 19.19
CA ARG A 332 -24.09 -18.10 18.42
C ARG A 332 -23.99 -18.54 16.97
N THR A 333 -24.99 -19.31 16.55
CA THR A 333 -25.30 -19.60 15.16
C THR A 333 -25.12 -18.34 14.31
N GLY A 334 -24.28 -18.49 13.28
CA GLY A 334 -23.79 -17.40 12.45
C GLY A 334 -24.92 -16.69 11.72
N GLY A 335 -25.18 -15.44 12.12
CA GLY A 335 -25.81 -14.48 11.23
C GLY A 335 -24.83 -14.14 10.11
N ASN A 336 -25.21 -14.41 8.86
CA ASN A 336 -24.42 -14.00 7.70
C ASN A 336 -24.11 -12.49 7.78
N HIS A 337 -22.85 -12.15 7.48
CA HIS A 337 -22.41 -10.76 7.38
C HIS A 337 -23.38 -9.97 6.47
N PRO A 338 -23.76 -8.72 6.78
CA PRO A 338 -24.77 -7.97 6.01
C PRO A 338 -24.48 -7.86 4.50
N ARG A 339 -23.21 -8.03 4.12
CA ARG A 339 -22.72 -8.11 2.74
C ARG A 339 -23.07 -9.44 2.04
N PHE A 340 -23.07 -10.56 2.77
CA PHE A 340 -23.48 -11.88 2.27
C PHE A 340 -25.00 -12.00 2.13
N VAL A 341 -25.77 -11.39 3.03
CA VAL A 341 -27.25 -11.32 2.91
C VAL A 341 -27.65 -10.55 1.65
N LYS A 342 -26.95 -9.44 1.34
CA LYS A 342 -27.16 -8.67 0.11
C LYS A 342 -26.76 -9.45 -1.16
N LEU A 343 -25.68 -10.24 -1.12
CA LEU A 343 -25.25 -11.10 -2.22
C LEU A 343 -26.22 -12.25 -2.48
N GLN A 344 -26.70 -12.93 -1.42
CA GLN A 344 -27.72 -13.96 -1.55
C GLN A 344 -29.03 -13.40 -2.11
N LYS A 345 -29.42 -12.18 -1.70
CA LYS A 345 -30.61 -11.51 -2.23
C LYS A 345 -30.46 -11.20 -3.72
N ALA A 346 -29.34 -10.62 -4.14
CA ALA A 346 -29.06 -10.30 -5.54
C ALA A 346 -28.97 -11.57 -6.42
N TRP A 347 -28.37 -12.65 -5.91
CA TRP A 347 -28.33 -13.95 -6.58
C TRP A 347 -29.71 -14.56 -6.76
N SER A 348 -30.55 -14.51 -5.72
CA SER A 348 -31.93 -15.02 -5.75
C SER A 348 -32.82 -14.24 -6.73
N GLU A 349 -32.55 -12.95 -6.91
CA GLU A 349 -33.24 -12.08 -7.86
C GLU A 349 -32.76 -12.32 -9.30
N SER A 350 -31.49 -12.69 -9.50
CA SER A 350 -30.93 -13.00 -10.83
C SER A 350 -31.38 -14.34 -11.44
N ILE A 351 -31.90 -15.26 -10.61
CA ILE A 351 -32.40 -16.58 -11.07
C ILE A 351 -33.89 -16.55 -11.43
N LYS A 352 -34.57 -15.43 -11.15
CA LYS A 352 -36.02 -15.26 -11.40
C LYS A 352 -36.34 -14.30 -12.56
N GLY A 353 -35.34 -13.92 -13.35
CA GLY A 353 -35.47 -13.05 -14.53
C GLY A 353 -35.09 -13.78 -15.80
#